data_AF-A0AAN6SH04-F1
#
_entry.id   AF-A0AAN6SH04-F1
#
_cell.length_a   1.000
_cell.length_b   1.000
_cell.length_c   1.000
_cell.angle_alpha   90.00
_cell.angle_beta   90.00
_cell.angle_gamma   90.00
#
_symmetry.space_group_name_H-M   'P 1'
#
loop_
_entity.id
_entity.type
_entity.pdbx_description
1 polymer ?
#
loop_
_entity_poly.entity_id
_entity_poly.type
_entity_poly.pdbx_seq_one_letter_code
_entity_poly.pdbx_strand_id
1 'polypeptide(L)'
;MARPLGPVRLRRTSPGTIIVGLCLVLVILYLLVSPSAPDFSAARKATAALHPLSPPTSPFRKSSAVGGKSGPPPVTRYNLNNVTITNDPVANRENVLVLTPMARFYQGYWDNLLKLSYPHELITLGFILPKTKEGNAATIELQKQIAKIQKHGLEKERFKSIIILRQDIDPPIPSQDESERHKMANQKARRAAMAKARNSLLFTTLGPDTSWVLWLDADIIETPPTLIQDLASHSKPLTVPNCFQRFYNDEKKAMDERPYDFNNWQDSPTAQELASKMGKDDILLEGYADMATYRALMAYMYEAGADIHTEVPLDGVGGTALLVKAEVHRDGAMFPAFPFYHLIETEGFAKMAKRLGWQATGLPNYKVYHYNE
;
A
#
# COMPACT_ATOMS: atom_id res chain seq x y z
N MET A 1 -15.38 82.77 -13.25
CA MET A 1 -16.44 82.18 -14.12
C MET A 1 -16.43 80.68 -13.92
N ALA A 2 -17.44 80.12 -13.25
CA ALA A 2 -17.59 78.67 -13.08
C ALA A 2 -18.41 78.11 -14.27
N ARG A 3 -17.90 77.08 -14.94
CA ARG A 3 -18.64 76.37 -15.99
C ARG A 3 -19.72 75.50 -15.35
N PRO A 4 -20.96 75.46 -15.86
CA PRO A 4 -21.98 74.55 -15.35
C PRO A 4 -21.66 73.12 -15.79
N LEU A 5 -21.70 72.18 -14.84
CA LEU A 5 -21.64 70.74 -15.13
C LEU A 5 -22.94 70.34 -15.84
N GLY A 6 -22.81 69.80 -17.06
CA GLY A 6 -23.94 69.27 -17.82
C GLY A 6 -24.58 68.04 -17.14
N PRO A 7 -25.84 67.71 -17.48
CA PRO A 7 -26.57 66.65 -16.81
C PRO A 7 -25.92 65.28 -17.06
N VAL A 8 -25.61 64.57 -15.98
CA VAL A 8 -25.15 63.17 -16.02
C VAL A 8 -26.33 62.31 -16.47
N ARG A 9 -26.31 61.85 -17.73
CA ARG A 9 -27.27 60.83 -18.20
C ARG A 9 -27.02 59.53 -17.46
N LEU A 10 -27.91 59.17 -16.53
CA LEU A 10 -28.00 57.83 -15.96
C LEU A 10 -28.28 56.84 -17.10
N ARG A 11 -27.28 56.04 -17.43
CA ARG A 11 -27.37 54.98 -18.43
C ARG A 11 -28.36 53.93 -17.91
N ARG A 12 -29.50 53.73 -18.59
CA ARG A 12 -30.45 52.65 -18.26
C ARG A 12 -29.70 51.33 -18.31
N THR A 13 -29.58 50.65 -17.18
CA THR A 13 -29.04 49.30 -17.07
C THR A 13 -29.87 48.37 -17.93
N SER A 14 -29.24 47.66 -18.86
CA SER A 14 -29.94 46.70 -19.72
C SER A 14 -30.32 45.46 -18.90
N PRO A 15 -31.42 44.77 -19.24
CA PRO A 15 -31.79 43.51 -18.57
C PRO A 15 -30.65 42.47 -18.59
N GLY A 16 -29.84 42.47 -19.66
CA GLY A 16 -28.66 41.61 -19.78
C GLY A 16 -27.59 41.89 -18.72
N THR A 17 -27.32 43.17 -18.37
CA THR A 17 -26.40 43.50 -17.28
C THR A 17 -26.87 43.02 -15.91
N ILE A 18 -28.18 42.97 -15.68
CA ILE A 18 -28.76 42.47 -14.42
C ILE A 18 -28.57 40.94 -14.35
N ILE A 19 -28.83 40.22 -15.44
CA ILE A 19 -28.67 38.76 -15.50
C ILE A 19 -27.20 38.35 -15.28
N VAL A 20 -26.26 39.05 -15.93
CA VAL A 20 -24.82 38.79 -15.74
C VAL A 20 -24.41 39.07 -14.29
N GLY A 21 -24.91 40.16 -13.69
CA GLY A 21 -24.66 40.46 -12.28
C GLY A 21 -25.20 39.37 -11.34
N LEU A 22 -26.41 38.85 -11.62
CA LEU A 22 -27.03 37.78 -10.84
C LEU A 22 -26.27 36.46 -10.96
N CYS A 23 -25.84 36.08 -12.17
CA CYS A 23 -24.98 34.91 -12.37
C CYS A 23 -23.64 35.06 -11.62
N LEU A 24 -23.04 36.26 -11.64
CA LEU A 24 -21.77 36.51 -10.96
C LEU A 24 -21.93 36.39 -9.43
N VAL A 25 -23.02 36.92 -8.87
CA VAL A 25 -23.34 36.79 -7.44
C VAL A 25 -23.60 35.34 -7.06
N LEU A 26 -24.31 34.58 -7.89
CA LEU A 26 -24.54 33.15 -7.65
C LEU A 26 -23.25 32.32 -7.70
N VAL A 27 -22.33 32.64 -8.62
CA VAL A 27 -21.00 32.01 -8.67
C VAL A 27 -20.18 32.36 -7.43
N ILE A 28 -20.22 33.62 -6.98
CA ILE A 28 -19.51 34.05 -5.76
C ILE A 28 -20.09 33.37 -4.52
N LEU A 29 -21.41 33.30 -4.39
CA LEU A 29 -22.08 32.58 -3.30
C LEU A 29 -21.77 31.09 -3.33
N TYR A 30 -21.77 30.49 -4.52
CA TYR A 30 -21.35 29.09 -4.69
C TYR A 30 -19.90 28.89 -4.25
N LEU A 31 -18.97 29.78 -4.60
CA LEU A 31 -17.57 29.70 -4.16
C LEU A 31 -17.38 29.95 -2.66
N LEU A 32 -18.23 30.77 -2.03
CA LEU A 32 -18.18 31.06 -0.59
C LEU A 32 -18.82 29.96 0.28
N VAL A 33 -19.82 29.25 -0.26
CA VAL A 33 -20.55 28.17 0.45
C VAL A 33 -19.99 26.80 0.09
N SER A 34 -19.28 26.66 -1.02
CA SER A 34 -18.57 25.42 -1.35
C SER A 34 -17.53 25.13 -0.27
N PRO A 35 -17.51 23.91 0.29
CA PRO A 35 -16.51 23.55 1.29
C PRO A 35 -15.13 23.79 0.70
N SER A 36 -14.33 24.61 1.38
CA SER A 36 -12.93 24.80 1.03
C SER A 36 -12.28 23.42 1.03
N ALA A 37 -11.53 23.09 -0.04
CA ALA A 37 -10.66 21.92 0.01
C ALA A 37 -9.84 22.00 1.31
N PRO A 38 -9.67 20.89 2.05
CA PRO A 38 -8.98 20.91 3.33
C PRO A 38 -7.63 21.60 3.16
N ASP A 39 -7.30 22.54 4.05
CA ASP A 39 -6.01 23.21 4.04
C ASP A 39 -4.92 22.17 4.33
N PHE A 40 -4.29 21.67 3.24
CA PHE A 40 -3.25 20.65 3.25
C PHE A 40 -2.11 21.00 4.21
N SER A 41 -1.81 22.30 4.36
CA SER A 41 -0.78 22.80 5.27
C SER A 41 -1.18 22.67 6.74
N ALA A 42 -2.45 22.88 7.07
CA ALA A 42 -2.97 22.79 8.44
C ALA A 42 -3.07 21.35 8.93
N ALA A 43 -3.59 20.43 8.10
CA ALA A 43 -3.71 19.01 8.44
C ALA A 43 -2.34 18.35 8.69
N ARG A 44 -1.31 18.75 7.90
CA ARG A 44 0.07 18.27 8.06
C ARG A 44 0.77 18.85 9.30
N LYS A 45 0.46 20.11 9.67
CA LYS A 45 0.98 20.73 10.91
C LYS A 45 0.43 20.05 12.16
N ALA A 46 -0.84 19.63 12.15
CA ALA A 46 -1.48 18.99 13.29
C ALA A 46 -0.93 17.58 13.61
N THR A 47 -0.36 16.90 12.61
CA THR A 47 0.13 15.51 12.71
C THR A 47 1.66 15.38 12.69
N ALA A 48 2.39 16.50 12.71
CA ALA A 48 3.85 16.49 12.67
C ALA A 48 4.48 15.98 13.98
N ALA A 49 5.51 15.15 13.85
CA ALA A 49 6.34 14.70 14.97
C ALA A 49 7.05 15.91 15.60
N LEU A 50 6.79 16.10 16.89
CA LEU A 50 7.39 17.15 17.72
C LEU A 50 8.76 16.74 18.27
N HIS A 51 9.12 15.46 18.17
CA HIS A 51 10.36 14.91 18.73
C HIS A 51 10.92 13.77 17.88
N PRO A 52 12.25 13.53 17.85
CA PRO A 52 12.86 12.40 17.14
C PRO A 52 12.40 11.00 17.61
N LEU A 53 11.79 10.92 18.80
CA LEU A 53 11.22 9.69 19.38
C LEU A 53 9.72 9.53 19.10
N SER A 54 9.10 10.48 18.39
CA SER A 54 7.73 10.29 17.90
C SER A 54 7.68 9.11 16.92
N PRO A 55 6.53 8.43 16.76
CA PRO A 55 6.41 7.34 15.81
C PRO A 55 6.94 7.74 14.43
N PRO A 56 7.66 6.86 13.73
CA PRO A 56 8.30 7.20 12.45
C PRO A 56 7.28 7.52 11.35
N THR A 57 6.01 7.19 11.56
CA THR A 57 4.86 7.56 10.71
C THR A 57 4.47 9.04 10.77
N SER A 58 5.00 9.79 11.75
CA SER A 58 4.70 11.20 11.95
C SER A 58 5.80 12.06 11.31
N PRO A 59 5.49 13.03 10.41
CA PRO A 59 6.52 13.81 9.73
C PRO A 59 7.33 14.66 10.72
N PHE A 60 8.64 14.43 10.81
CA PHE A 60 9.51 15.14 11.75
C PHE A 60 9.79 16.57 11.32
N ARG A 61 9.52 17.53 12.22
CA ARG A 61 9.92 18.93 12.04
C ARG A 61 11.12 19.23 12.93
N LYS A 62 12.25 19.56 12.31
CA LYS A 62 13.44 20.01 13.05
C LYS A 62 13.07 21.29 13.81
N SER A 63 12.97 21.22 15.13
CA SER A 63 12.75 22.42 15.94
C SER A 63 13.97 23.33 15.81
N SER A 64 13.75 24.61 15.51
CA SER A 64 14.80 25.62 15.60
C SER A 64 15.06 25.86 17.08
N ALA A 65 16.05 25.15 17.65
CA ALA A 65 16.42 25.34 19.04
C ALA A 65 16.92 26.78 19.26
N VAL A 66 16.11 27.63 19.89
CA VAL A 66 16.56 28.91 20.43
C VAL A 66 17.35 28.58 21.69
N GLY A 67 18.67 28.76 21.67
CA GLY A 67 19.53 28.65 22.87
C GLY A 67 20.11 27.27 23.20
N GLY A 68 20.12 26.32 22.26
CA GLY A 68 20.95 25.10 22.35
C GLY A 68 20.52 24.02 23.36
N LYS A 69 19.40 24.18 24.07
CA LYS A 69 18.81 23.14 24.92
C LYS A 69 17.46 22.69 24.34
N SER A 70 17.38 21.47 23.84
CA SER A 70 16.10 20.85 23.48
C SER A 70 15.31 20.55 24.76
N GLY A 71 14.07 21.02 24.87
CA GLY A 71 13.17 20.63 25.94
C GLY A 71 12.92 19.10 25.94
N PRO A 72 12.43 18.53 27.06
CA PRO A 72 12.10 17.11 27.13
C PRO A 72 11.06 16.73 26.05
N PRO A 73 11.06 15.48 25.57
CA PRO A 73 10.07 15.01 24.62
C PRO A 73 8.64 15.22 25.14
N PRO A 74 7.69 15.66 24.28
CA PRO A 74 6.30 15.77 24.69
C PRO A 74 5.70 14.39 24.94
N VAL A 75 4.78 14.31 25.91
CA VAL A 75 3.96 13.11 26.15
C VAL A 75 2.83 13.08 25.12
N THR A 76 2.82 12.06 24.26
CA THR A 76 1.71 11.82 23.32
C THR A 76 0.85 10.66 23.80
N ARG A 77 -0.47 10.83 23.79
CA ARG A 77 -1.43 9.80 24.18
C ARG A 77 -2.20 9.33 22.94
N TYR A 78 -2.21 8.02 22.71
CA TYR A 78 -2.96 7.39 21.64
C TYR A 78 -4.03 6.49 22.25
N ASN A 79 -5.30 6.71 21.89
CA ASN A 79 -6.37 5.79 22.22
C ASN A 79 -6.63 4.91 20.99
N LEU A 80 -6.16 3.66 21.03
CA LEU A 80 -6.26 2.77 19.88
C LEU A 80 -7.71 2.41 19.52
N ASN A 81 -8.63 2.47 20.49
CA ASN A 81 -10.06 2.25 20.24
C ASN A 81 -10.70 3.37 19.38
N ASN A 82 -10.00 4.50 19.19
CA ASN A 82 -10.45 5.59 18.34
C ASN A 82 -9.89 5.50 16.91
N VAL A 83 -9.04 4.53 16.60
CA VAL A 83 -8.53 4.30 15.24
C VAL A 83 -9.64 3.61 14.45
N THR A 84 -10.25 4.33 13.52
CA THR A 84 -11.28 3.78 12.64
C THR A 84 -10.64 2.98 11.52
N ILE A 85 -11.29 1.88 11.14
CA ILE A 85 -10.91 1.02 10.02
C ILE A 85 -12.21 0.61 9.31
N THR A 86 -12.65 1.41 8.33
CA THR A 86 -14.01 1.38 7.77
C THR A 86 -14.04 1.11 6.27
N ASN A 87 -15.22 0.86 5.69
CA ASN A 87 -15.41 0.75 4.24
C ASN A 87 -15.23 2.07 3.47
N ASP A 88 -15.25 3.21 4.16
CA ASP A 88 -15.00 4.52 3.56
C ASP A 88 -13.79 5.19 4.25
N PRO A 89 -12.57 4.68 3.96
CA PRO A 89 -11.37 5.16 4.63
C PRO A 89 -11.02 6.60 4.27
N VAL A 90 -11.50 7.13 3.13
CA VAL A 90 -11.23 8.50 2.70
C VAL A 90 -12.07 9.49 3.50
N ALA A 91 -13.38 9.24 3.65
CA ALA A 91 -14.25 10.11 4.44
C ALA A 91 -13.80 10.19 5.91
N ASN A 92 -13.30 9.08 6.46
CA ASN A 92 -12.81 9.00 7.83
C ASN A 92 -11.35 9.43 8.02
N ARG A 93 -10.67 9.87 6.94
CA ARG A 93 -9.24 10.26 6.93
C ARG A 93 -8.32 9.23 7.58
N GLU A 94 -8.56 7.96 7.28
CA GLU A 94 -7.82 6.83 7.84
C GLU A 94 -6.37 6.82 7.33
N ASN A 95 -5.40 6.48 8.18
CA ASN A 95 -4.01 6.48 7.73
C ASN A 95 -3.62 5.13 7.12
N VAL A 96 -2.98 5.16 5.97
CA VAL A 96 -2.53 3.97 5.23
C VAL A 96 -1.01 3.89 5.29
N LEU A 97 -0.50 2.74 5.71
CA LEU A 97 0.92 2.40 5.68
C LEU A 97 1.19 1.44 4.51
N VAL A 98 1.84 1.91 3.46
CA VAL A 98 2.23 1.08 2.31
C VAL A 98 3.62 0.52 2.57
N LEU A 99 3.75 -0.80 2.58
CA LEU A 99 4.99 -1.50 2.92
C LEU A 99 5.52 -2.29 1.74
N THR A 100 6.78 -2.04 1.38
CA THR A 100 7.41 -2.61 0.19
C THR A 100 8.83 -3.08 0.48
N PRO A 101 9.06 -4.40 0.60
CA PRO A 101 10.38 -4.99 0.44
C PRO A 101 10.85 -4.77 -1.01
N MET A 102 12.04 -4.17 -1.19
CA MET A 102 12.51 -3.75 -2.50
C MET A 102 13.96 -4.20 -2.72
N ALA A 103 14.14 -5.21 -3.58
CA ALA A 103 15.46 -5.66 -4.04
C ALA A 103 15.93 -4.90 -5.28
N ARG A 104 15.00 -4.57 -6.19
CA ARG A 104 15.22 -3.80 -7.42
C ARG A 104 14.22 -2.66 -7.48
N PHE A 105 14.63 -1.52 -8.04
CA PHE A 105 13.75 -0.37 -8.24
C PHE A 105 13.14 -0.42 -9.64
N TYR A 106 11.80 -0.39 -9.72
CA TYR A 106 11.07 -0.31 -10.98
C TYR A 106 10.39 1.06 -11.08
N GLN A 107 10.66 1.80 -12.17
CA GLN A 107 10.00 3.09 -12.39
C GLN A 107 8.48 2.94 -12.49
N GLY A 108 8.01 1.84 -13.11
CA GLY A 108 6.57 1.53 -13.20
C GLY A 108 5.89 1.42 -11.83
N TYR A 109 6.54 0.81 -10.85
CA TYR A 109 6.02 0.72 -9.48
C TYR A 109 5.90 2.11 -8.83
N TRP A 110 6.93 2.96 -8.99
CA TRP A 110 6.90 4.31 -8.44
C TRP A 110 5.83 5.18 -9.10
N ASP A 111 5.70 5.09 -10.43
CA ASP A 111 4.66 5.80 -11.17
C ASP A 111 3.27 5.28 -10.80
N ASN A 112 3.13 3.98 -10.50
CA ASN A 112 1.89 3.39 -10.01
C ASN A 112 1.51 3.92 -8.63
N LEU A 113 2.45 3.98 -7.68
CA LEU A 113 2.22 4.60 -6.36
C LEU A 113 1.72 6.05 -6.48
N LEU A 114 2.31 6.85 -7.38
CA LEU A 114 1.93 8.25 -7.57
C LEU A 114 0.53 8.42 -8.20
N LYS A 115 0.02 7.38 -8.87
CA LYS A 115 -1.31 7.40 -9.50
C LYS A 115 -2.44 7.02 -8.52
N LEU A 116 -2.11 6.52 -7.33
CA LEU A 116 -3.13 6.20 -6.33
C LEU A 116 -3.98 7.44 -6.03
N SER A 117 -5.30 7.27 -6.07
CA SER A 117 -6.25 8.36 -5.82
C SER A 117 -6.50 8.61 -4.34
N TYR A 118 -6.02 7.72 -3.47
CA TYR A 118 -6.08 7.88 -2.03
C TYR A 118 -5.26 9.11 -1.60
N PRO A 119 -5.74 9.98 -0.69
CA PRO A 119 -5.02 11.22 -0.36
C PRO A 119 -3.60 10.95 0.15
N HIS A 120 -2.58 11.43 -0.58
CA HIS A 120 -1.18 11.13 -0.26
C HIS A 120 -0.77 11.66 1.13
N GLU A 121 -1.43 12.69 1.66
CA GLU A 121 -1.18 13.17 3.02
C GLU A 121 -1.62 12.21 4.14
N LEU A 122 -2.35 11.14 3.78
CA LEU A 122 -2.74 10.05 4.66
C LEU A 122 -1.89 8.79 4.45
N ILE A 123 -1.00 8.78 3.45
CA ILE A 123 -0.17 7.63 3.08
C ILE A 123 1.23 7.81 3.65
N THR A 124 1.66 6.83 4.46
CA THR A 124 3.06 6.63 4.85
C THR A 124 3.66 5.51 4.01
N LEU A 125 4.84 5.75 3.42
CA LEU A 125 5.56 4.71 2.68
C LEU A 125 6.68 4.13 3.54
N GLY A 126 6.73 2.80 3.65
CA GLY A 126 7.82 2.06 4.28
C GLY A 126 8.53 1.18 3.28
N PHE A 127 9.84 1.35 3.13
CA PHE A 127 10.68 0.53 2.27
C PHE A 127 11.72 -0.22 3.09
N ILE A 128 12.02 -1.46 2.71
CA ILE A 128 13.18 -2.19 3.23
C ILE A 128 14.00 -2.77 2.07
N LEU A 129 15.30 -2.47 2.03
CA LEU A 129 16.17 -2.82 0.92
C LEU A 129 17.41 -3.60 1.40
N PRO A 130 17.86 -4.64 0.66
CA PRO A 130 19.04 -5.42 1.02
C PRO A 130 20.34 -4.64 0.80
N LYS A 131 21.39 -5.00 1.53
CA LYS A 131 22.75 -4.46 1.39
C LYS A 131 23.56 -5.15 0.28
N THR A 132 22.93 -5.44 -0.86
CA THR A 132 23.58 -5.97 -2.07
C THR A 132 23.92 -4.87 -3.07
N LYS A 133 24.65 -5.20 -4.14
CA LYS A 133 24.92 -4.28 -5.25
C LYS A 133 23.62 -3.74 -5.86
N GLU A 134 22.67 -4.63 -6.14
CA GLU A 134 21.35 -4.31 -6.70
C GLU A 134 20.53 -3.48 -5.72
N GLY A 135 20.51 -3.87 -4.43
CA GLY A 135 19.78 -3.13 -3.39
C GLY A 135 20.35 -1.73 -3.12
N ASN A 136 21.67 -1.55 -3.26
CA ASN A 136 22.31 -0.23 -3.20
C ASN A 136 21.89 0.64 -4.39
N ALA A 137 21.90 0.09 -5.61
CA ALA A 137 21.42 0.81 -6.79
C ALA A 137 19.94 1.19 -6.67
N ALA A 138 19.10 0.27 -6.21
CA ALA A 138 17.68 0.52 -5.95
C ALA A 138 17.47 1.63 -4.90
N THR A 139 18.31 1.68 -3.87
CA THR A 139 18.24 2.74 -2.84
C THR A 139 18.54 4.11 -3.44
N ILE A 140 19.53 4.22 -4.32
CA ILE A 140 19.90 5.48 -4.98
C ILE A 140 18.76 5.99 -5.84
N GLU A 141 18.18 5.13 -6.71
CA GLU A 141 17.08 5.53 -7.58
C GLU A 141 15.81 5.87 -6.79
N LEU A 142 15.48 5.09 -5.75
CA LEU A 142 14.36 5.39 -4.85
C LEU A 142 14.54 6.75 -4.18
N GLN A 143 15.72 7.04 -3.62
CA GLN A 143 16.00 8.33 -2.97
C GLN A 143 15.91 9.50 -3.94
N LYS A 144 16.36 9.32 -5.19
CA LYS A 144 16.25 10.33 -6.25
C LYS A 144 14.78 10.66 -6.56
N GLN A 145 13.94 9.65 -6.70
CA GLN A 145 12.50 9.85 -6.95
C GLN A 145 11.77 10.47 -5.74
N ILE A 146 12.10 10.02 -4.52
CA ILE A 146 11.59 10.61 -3.28
C ILE A 146 11.96 12.09 -3.20
N ALA A 147 13.23 12.45 -3.48
CA ALA A 147 13.68 13.83 -3.45
C ALA A 147 12.94 14.70 -4.47
N LYS A 148 12.69 14.19 -5.68
CA LYS A 148 11.91 14.86 -6.72
C LYS A 148 10.50 15.23 -6.20
N ILE A 149 9.77 14.26 -5.65
CA ILE A 149 8.37 14.47 -5.21
C ILE A 149 8.30 15.27 -3.91
N GLN A 150 9.06 14.88 -2.88
CA GLN A 150 8.95 15.49 -1.55
C GLN A 150 9.49 16.94 -1.49
N LYS A 151 10.50 17.28 -2.31
CA LYS A 151 11.08 18.64 -2.34
C LYS A 151 10.47 19.52 -3.42
N HIS A 152 10.23 18.99 -4.60
CA HIS A 152 9.87 19.78 -5.78
C HIS A 152 8.45 19.51 -6.30
N GLY A 153 7.81 18.42 -5.88
CA GLY A 153 6.43 18.09 -6.24
C GLY A 153 5.41 19.03 -5.59
N LEU A 154 4.19 19.04 -6.16
CA LEU A 154 3.06 19.77 -5.60
C LEU A 154 2.70 19.23 -4.22
N GLU A 155 2.14 20.05 -3.34
CA GLU A 155 1.86 19.62 -1.96
C GLU A 155 0.96 18.38 -1.89
N LYS A 156 -0.05 18.32 -2.76
CA LYS A 156 -0.98 17.18 -2.91
C LYS A 156 -0.32 15.87 -3.38
N GLU A 157 0.86 15.95 -4.02
CA GLU A 157 1.60 14.79 -4.52
C GLU A 157 2.51 14.19 -3.44
N ARG A 158 2.75 14.93 -2.35
CA ARG A 158 3.68 14.53 -1.29
C ARG A 158 3.02 13.56 -0.32
N PHE A 159 3.64 12.41 -0.13
CA PHE A 159 3.27 11.45 0.92
C PHE A 159 3.43 12.04 2.33
N LYS A 160 2.61 11.57 3.29
CA LYS A 160 2.64 11.97 4.71
C LYS A 160 4.05 11.87 5.30
N SER A 161 4.65 10.69 5.17
CA SER A 161 6.01 10.38 5.59
C SER A 161 6.57 9.22 4.77
N ILE A 162 7.90 9.10 4.72
CA ILE A 162 8.59 8.02 4.01
C ILE A 162 9.73 7.52 4.88
N ILE A 163 9.78 6.20 5.07
CA ILE A 163 10.77 5.50 5.90
C ILE A 163 11.52 4.51 5.01
N ILE A 164 12.85 4.55 5.06
CA ILE A 164 13.71 3.63 4.31
C ILE A 164 14.59 2.88 5.30
N LEU A 165 14.46 1.56 5.32
CA LEU A 165 15.27 0.65 6.11
C LEU A 165 16.27 -0.07 5.21
N ARG A 166 17.43 -0.38 5.77
CA ARG A 166 18.44 -1.23 5.12
C ARG A 166 18.51 -2.53 5.91
N GLN A 167 18.40 -3.67 5.22
CA GLN A 167 18.45 -4.98 5.89
C GLN A 167 19.83 -5.21 6.51
N ASP A 168 19.83 -5.76 7.73
CA ASP A 168 21.06 -6.10 8.46
C ASP A 168 21.44 -7.59 8.33
N ILE A 169 20.69 -8.34 7.51
CA ILE A 169 20.88 -9.78 7.31
C ILE A 169 21.38 -10.00 5.87
N ASP A 170 22.45 -10.77 5.73
CA ASP A 170 22.96 -11.14 4.42
C ASP A 170 21.93 -12.02 3.67
N PRO A 171 21.73 -11.81 2.36
CA PRO A 171 20.85 -12.66 1.57
C PRO A 171 21.31 -14.11 1.65
N PRO A 172 20.40 -15.07 1.92
CA PRO A 172 20.77 -16.48 2.02
C PRO A 172 21.22 -17.08 0.69
N ILE A 173 20.92 -16.42 -0.43
CA ILE A 173 21.24 -16.87 -1.79
C ILE A 173 21.96 -15.74 -2.53
N PRO A 174 23.16 -15.97 -3.08
CA PRO A 174 23.91 -14.94 -3.81
C PRO A 174 23.27 -14.48 -5.12
N SER A 175 22.61 -15.39 -5.86
CA SER A 175 21.91 -15.07 -7.11
C SER A 175 20.47 -14.62 -6.87
N GLN A 176 20.02 -13.62 -7.64
CA GLN A 176 18.65 -13.13 -7.69
C GLN A 176 17.93 -13.55 -8.99
N ASP A 177 18.51 -14.48 -9.75
CA ASP A 177 17.90 -14.97 -10.99
C ASP A 177 16.66 -15.81 -10.69
N GLU A 178 15.62 -15.66 -11.52
CA GLU A 178 14.33 -16.32 -11.31
C GLU A 178 14.45 -17.84 -11.18
N SER A 179 15.21 -18.49 -12.06
CA SER A 179 15.40 -19.94 -12.06
C SER A 179 16.08 -20.46 -10.79
N GLU A 180 17.05 -19.71 -10.24
CA GLU A 180 17.74 -20.06 -8.98
C GLU A 180 16.85 -19.81 -7.75
N ARG A 181 16.04 -18.75 -7.78
CA ARG A 181 15.07 -18.44 -6.72
C ARG A 181 14.00 -19.53 -6.63
N HIS A 182 13.58 -20.12 -7.76
CA HIS A 182 12.54 -21.15 -7.82
C HIS A 182 13.01 -22.58 -7.53
N LYS A 183 14.28 -22.82 -7.17
CA LYS A 183 14.70 -24.15 -6.71
C LYS A 183 14.10 -24.47 -5.34
N MET A 184 13.49 -25.65 -5.21
CA MET A 184 12.83 -26.12 -3.97
C MET A 184 13.76 -26.00 -2.74
N ALA A 185 15.01 -26.42 -2.87
CA ALA A 185 16.01 -26.36 -1.80
C ALA A 185 16.28 -24.93 -1.28
N ASN A 186 16.08 -23.92 -2.14
CA ASN A 186 16.34 -22.52 -1.84
C ASN A 186 15.11 -21.79 -1.28
N GLN A 187 13.90 -22.27 -1.54
CA GLN A 187 12.66 -21.56 -1.18
C GLN A 187 12.51 -21.36 0.33
N LYS A 188 12.82 -22.36 1.14
CA LYS A 188 12.68 -22.25 2.61
C LYS A 188 13.53 -21.11 3.16
N ALA A 189 14.81 -21.08 2.83
CA ALA A 189 15.73 -20.04 3.29
C ALA A 189 15.36 -18.66 2.73
N ARG A 190 15.00 -18.60 1.43
CA ARG A 190 14.56 -17.36 0.77
C ARG A 190 13.31 -16.76 1.42
N ARG A 191 12.25 -17.56 1.59
CA ARG A 191 11.00 -17.11 2.22
C ARG A 191 11.19 -16.77 3.70
N ALA A 192 12.05 -17.48 4.42
CA ALA A 192 12.43 -17.09 5.78
C ALA A 192 13.10 -15.71 5.83
N ALA A 193 14.01 -15.41 4.89
CA ALA A 193 14.64 -14.09 4.81
C ALA A 193 13.64 -12.98 4.42
N MET A 194 12.73 -13.26 3.46
CA MET A 194 11.64 -12.34 3.11
C MET A 194 10.71 -12.07 4.30
N ALA A 195 10.33 -13.11 5.05
CA ALA A 195 9.52 -12.98 6.26
C ALA A 195 10.20 -12.08 7.30
N LYS A 196 11.52 -12.25 7.53
CA LYS A 196 12.29 -11.37 8.43
C LYS A 196 12.31 -9.93 7.94
N ALA A 197 12.44 -9.71 6.62
CA ALA A 197 12.43 -8.37 6.05
C ALA A 197 11.05 -7.70 6.21
N ARG A 198 9.96 -8.40 5.88
CA ARG A 198 8.58 -7.92 6.09
C ARG A 198 8.34 -7.60 7.57
N ASN A 199 8.70 -8.50 8.49
CA ASN A 199 8.56 -8.26 9.92
C ASN A 199 9.37 -7.05 10.40
N SER A 200 10.64 -6.94 9.98
CA SER A 200 11.50 -5.80 10.36
C SER A 200 10.90 -4.49 9.89
N LEU A 201 10.37 -4.47 8.66
CA LEU A 201 9.69 -3.30 8.12
C LEU A 201 8.39 -2.99 8.88
N LEU A 202 7.52 -3.98 9.10
CA LEU A 202 6.27 -3.80 9.82
C LEU A 202 6.49 -3.28 11.24
N PHE A 203 7.28 -3.99 12.06
CA PHE A 203 7.43 -3.69 13.48
C PHE A 203 8.11 -2.34 13.74
N THR A 204 8.93 -1.86 12.80
CA THR A 204 9.59 -0.55 12.95
C THR A 204 8.76 0.61 12.40
N THR A 205 7.72 0.34 11.60
CA THR A 205 6.95 1.39 10.92
C THR A 205 5.47 1.43 11.27
N LEU A 206 4.92 0.40 11.91
CA LEU A 206 3.52 0.37 12.33
C LEU A 206 3.26 1.41 13.43
N GLY A 207 2.55 2.49 13.06
CA GLY A 207 2.20 3.57 13.96
C GLY A 207 0.93 3.31 14.78
N PRO A 208 0.74 4.03 15.89
CA PRO A 208 -0.49 3.97 16.68
C PRO A 208 -1.70 4.59 15.96
N ASP A 209 -1.47 5.42 14.94
CA ASP A 209 -2.50 6.10 14.14
C ASP A 209 -2.81 5.40 12.80
N THR A 210 -2.09 4.30 12.49
CA THR A 210 -2.29 3.52 11.26
C THR A 210 -3.62 2.77 11.31
N SER A 211 -4.46 2.94 10.29
CA SER A 211 -5.72 2.20 10.14
C SER A 211 -5.55 0.98 9.22
N TRP A 212 -4.79 1.15 8.15
CA TRP A 212 -4.59 0.14 7.12
C TRP A 212 -3.11 -0.08 6.83
N VAL A 213 -2.73 -1.32 6.54
CA VAL A 213 -1.42 -1.70 6.03
C VAL A 213 -1.61 -2.29 4.65
N LEU A 214 -1.04 -1.66 3.62
CA LEU A 214 -1.01 -2.19 2.26
C LEU A 214 0.38 -2.79 2.01
N TRP A 215 0.47 -4.11 1.98
CA TRP A 215 1.63 -4.79 1.43
C TRP A 215 1.59 -4.68 -0.09
N LEU A 216 2.62 -4.11 -0.69
CA LEU A 216 2.71 -3.96 -2.13
C LEU A 216 4.14 -4.27 -2.56
N ASP A 217 4.34 -5.36 -3.29
CA ASP A 217 5.68 -5.76 -3.75
C ASP A 217 6.20 -4.77 -4.81
N ALA A 218 7.53 -4.61 -4.87
CA ALA A 218 8.20 -3.55 -5.63
C ALA A 218 8.08 -3.69 -7.16
N ASP A 219 7.62 -4.85 -7.62
CA ASP A 219 7.42 -5.26 -9.00
C ASP A 219 5.95 -5.21 -9.43
N ILE A 220 5.03 -4.73 -8.57
CA ILE A 220 3.67 -4.40 -8.99
C ILE A 220 3.65 -3.01 -9.63
N ILE A 221 3.56 -2.99 -10.96
CA ILE A 221 3.73 -1.80 -11.79
C ILE A 221 2.42 -1.18 -12.30
N GLU A 222 1.29 -1.88 -12.12
CA GLU A 222 -0.01 -1.39 -12.56
C GLU A 222 -1.11 -1.90 -11.63
N THR A 223 -1.86 -0.97 -11.05
CA THR A 223 -3.09 -1.20 -10.28
C THR A 223 -4.14 -0.16 -10.66
N PRO A 224 -5.45 -0.41 -10.44
CA PRO A 224 -6.42 0.66 -10.51
C PRO A 224 -6.03 1.80 -9.56
N PRO A 225 -6.19 3.09 -9.94
CA PRO A 225 -5.90 4.23 -9.05
C PRO A 225 -6.63 4.18 -7.71
N THR A 226 -7.81 3.56 -7.68
CA THR A 226 -8.68 3.40 -6.51
C THR A 226 -8.34 2.18 -5.65
N LEU A 227 -7.20 1.51 -5.87
CA LEU A 227 -6.81 0.25 -5.19
C LEU A 227 -7.14 0.22 -3.70
N ILE A 228 -6.74 1.23 -2.94
CA ILE A 228 -6.94 1.26 -1.48
C ILE A 228 -8.43 1.34 -1.15
N GLN A 229 -9.16 2.23 -1.81
CA GLN A 229 -10.59 2.42 -1.60
C GLN A 229 -11.38 1.16 -1.98
N ASP A 230 -11.06 0.58 -3.14
CA ASP A 230 -11.73 -0.61 -3.65
C ASP A 230 -11.55 -1.77 -2.67
N LEU A 231 -10.31 -2.07 -2.26
CA LEU A 231 -10.02 -3.15 -1.31
C LEU A 231 -10.61 -2.91 0.10
N ALA A 232 -10.60 -1.66 0.57
CA ALA A 232 -11.15 -1.31 1.88
C ALA A 232 -12.70 -1.39 1.90
N SER A 233 -13.36 -1.11 0.78
CA SER A 233 -14.83 -1.14 0.67
C SER A 233 -15.45 -2.48 1.08
N HIS A 234 -14.71 -3.57 0.89
CA HIS A 234 -15.09 -4.94 1.29
C HIS A 234 -15.13 -5.15 2.81
N SER A 235 -14.55 -4.24 3.61
CA SER A 235 -14.52 -4.30 5.09
C SER A 235 -13.94 -5.58 5.70
N LYS A 236 -13.12 -6.32 4.94
CA LYS A 236 -12.49 -7.56 5.39
C LYS A 236 -11.20 -7.27 6.18
N PRO A 237 -10.79 -8.18 7.08
CA PRO A 237 -9.55 -7.98 7.83
C PRO A 237 -8.32 -8.09 6.94
N LEU A 238 -8.36 -8.96 5.92
CA LEU A 238 -7.35 -9.08 4.87
C LEU A 238 -8.06 -9.19 3.51
N THR A 239 -7.70 -8.34 2.56
CA THR A 239 -8.23 -8.35 1.19
C THR A 239 -7.08 -8.40 0.19
N VAL A 240 -7.07 -9.40 -0.70
CA VAL A 240 -6.04 -9.58 -1.75
C VAL A 240 -6.66 -9.61 -3.15
N PRO A 241 -6.26 -8.70 -4.07
CA PRO A 241 -6.61 -8.80 -5.48
C PRO A 241 -5.86 -9.93 -6.19
N ASN A 242 -6.33 -10.30 -7.38
CA ASN A 242 -5.67 -11.29 -8.22
C ASN A 242 -4.51 -10.67 -9.00
N CYS A 243 -3.34 -11.33 -8.99
CA CYS A 243 -2.14 -10.81 -9.62
C CYS A 243 -1.87 -11.53 -10.96
N PHE A 244 -1.80 -10.74 -12.02
CA PHE A 244 -1.50 -11.16 -13.38
C PHE A 244 -0.20 -10.53 -13.86
N GLN A 245 0.29 -10.97 -15.01
CA GLN A 245 1.44 -10.39 -15.69
C GLN A 245 1.08 -10.19 -17.16
N ARG A 246 1.33 -8.99 -17.70
CA ARG A 246 1.16 -8.71 -19.13
C ARG A 246 2.41 -9.14 -19.89
N PHE A 247 2.25 -9.77 -21.04
CA PHE A 247 3.37 -10.18 -21.89
C PHE A 247 2.98 -10.09 -23.38
N TYR A 248 3.98 -10.00 -24.27
CA TYR A 248 3.72 -10.10 -25.71
C TYR A 248 3.63 -11.57 -26.10
N ASN A 249 2.46 -11.98 -26.59
CA ASN A 249 2.24 -13.34 -27.06
C ASN A 249 2.63 -13.45 -28.54
N ASP A 250 3.75 -14.14 -28.80
CA ASP A 250 4.30 -14.30 -30.15
C ASP A 250 3.39 -15.06 -31.12
N GLU A 251 2.53 -15.96 -30.62
CA GLU A 251 1.58 -16.73 -31.42
C GLU A 251 0.39 -15.87 -31.84
N LYS A 252 -0.13 -15.07 -30.89
CA LYS A 252 -1.26 -14.14 -31.15
C LYS A 252 -0.83 -12.82 -31.77
N LYS A 253 0.48 -12.53 -31.81
CA LYS A 253 1.07 -11.25 -32.21
C LYS A 253 0.45 -10.04 -31.50
N ALA A 254 0.06 -10.22 -30.24
CA ALA A 254 -0.64 -9.22 -29.45
C ALA A 254 -0.21 -9.28 -27.98
N MET A 255 -0.46 -8.20 -27.24
CA MET A 255 -0.35 -8.24 -25.78
C MET A 255 -1.41 -9.18 -25.20
N ASP A 256 -0.98 -10.02 -24.28
CA ASP A 256 -1.79 -10.99 -23.56
C ASP A 256 -1.48 -10.90 -22.06
N GLU A 257 -2.22 -11.64 -21.23
CA GLU A 257 -2.01 -11.69 -19.80
C GLU A 257 -2.01 -13.14 -19.29
N ARG A 258 -1.20 -13.40 -18.25
CA ARG A 258 -1.13 -14.71 -17.59
C ARG A 258 -1.23 -14.56 -16.08
N PRO A 259 -1.78 -15.57 -15.36
CA PRO A 259 -1.75 -15.58 -13.92
C PRO A 259 -0.31 -15.59 -13.40
N TYR A 260 -0.05 -14.88 -12.30
CA TYR A 260 1.30 -14.74 -11.74
C TYR A 260 1.41 -15.25 -10.31
N ASP A 261 0.55 -14.78 -9.40
CA ASP A 261 0.67 -15.11 -7.97
C ASP A 261 -0.16 -16.34 -7.59
N PHE A 262 0.52 -17.47 -7.40
CA PHE A 262 -0.09 -18.74 -6.98
C PHE A 262 -0.15 -18.93 -5.46
N ASN A 263 0.24 -17.93 -4.66
CA ASN A 263 0.20 -18.03 -3.19
C ASN A 263 -1.17 -17.66 -2.59
N ASN A 264 -2.12 -17.24 -3.44
CA ASN A 264 -3.50 -16.97 -3.06
C ASN A 264 -4.33 -18.23 -3.31
N TRP A 265 -4.76 -18.92 -2.26
CA TRP A 265 -5.43 -20.21 -2.41
C TRP A 265 -6.39 -20.56 -1.27
N GLN A 266 -7.32 -21.46 -1.57
CA GLN A 266 -8.13 -22.20 -0.59
C GLN A 266 -7.49 -23.55 -0.30
N ASP A 267 -7.44 -23.94 0.97
CA ASP A 267 -6.80 -25.18 1.39
C ASP A 267 -7.59 -26.40 0.90
N SER A 268 -6.96 -27.56 0.87
CA SER A 268 -7.59 -28.80 0.40
C SER A 268 -7.43 -29.93 1.44
N PRO A 269 -8.34 -30.92 1.46
CA PRO A 269 -8.16 -32.12 2.27
C PRO A 269 -6.84 -32.84 1.96
N THR A 270 -6.41 -32.85 0.70
CA THR A 270 -5.15 -33.49 0.27
C THR A 270 -3.92 -32.78 0.84
N ALA A 271 -3.91 -31.44 0.85
CA ALA A 271 -2.83 -30.67 1.44
C ALA A 271 -2.76 -30.86 2.96
N GLN A 272 -3.93 -30.97 3.62
CA GLN A 272 -4.01 -31.25 5.06
C GLN A 272 -3.50 -32.67 5.39
N GLU A 273 -3.86 -33.67 4.59
CA GLU A 273 -3.34 -35.03 4.75
C GLU A 273 -1.83 -35.07 4.54
N LEU A 274 -1.31 -34.39 3.52
CA LEU A 274 0.12 -34.29 3.27
C LEU A 274 0.84 -33.64 4.45
N ALA A 275 0.35 -32.50 4.92
CA ALA A 275 0.87 -31.81 6.10
C ALA A 275 0.90 -32.72 7.34
N SER A 276 -0.12 -33.55 7.55
CA SER A 276 -0.18 -34.46 8.71
C SER A 276 0.92 -35.53 8.73
N LYS A 277 1.51 -35.84 7.56
CA LYS A 277 2.58 -36.83 7.39
C LYS A 277 3.98 -36.20 7.39
N MET A 278 4.07 -34.87 7.41
CA MET A 278 5.31 -34.12 7.33
C MET A 278 5.99 -33.96 8.68
N GLY A 279 7.31 -33.83 8.66
CA GLY A 279 8.09 -33.46 9.83
C GLY A 279 7.75 -32.05 10.32
N LYS A 280 8.04 -31.80 11.59
CA LYS A 280 7.72 -30.52 12.26
C LYS A 280 8.30 -29.29 11.52
N ASP A 281 9.45 -29.45 10.89
CA ASP A 281 10.16 -28.36 10.22
C ASP A 281 9.94 -28.34 8.70
N ASP A 282 9.15 -29.25 8.15
CA ASP A 282 8.88 -29.31 6.72
C ASP A 282 7.84 -28.24 6.33
N ILE A 283 7.94 -27.75 5.10
CA ILE A 283 7.04 -26.72 4.56
C ILE A 283 6.39 -27.20 3.27
N LEU A 284 5.12 -26.83 3.09
CA LEU A 284 4.38 -26.94 1.84
C LEU A 284 4.66 -25.70 1.00
N LEU A 285 4.88 -25.91 -0.29
CA LEU A 285 5.08 -24.84 -1.25
C LEU A 285 4.26 -25.14 -2.50
N GLU A 286 3.48 -24.16 -2.94
CA GLU A 286 2.71 -24.25 -4.17
C GLU A 286 3.60 -24.10 -5.41
N GLY A 287 3.18 -24.71 -6.53
CA GLY A 287 3.85 -24.59 -7.84
C GLY A 287 4.95 -25.62 -8.12
N TYR A 288 5.15 -26.60 -7.23
CA TYR A 288 6.13 -27.68 -7.43
C TYR A 288 5.45 -28.97 -7.89
N ALA A 289 5.88 -29.49 -9.05
CA ALA A 289 5.31 -30.70 -9.66
C ALA A 289 5.35 -31.94 -8.75
N ASP A 290 6.36 -32.01 -7.87
CA ASP A 290 6.55 -33.13 -6.94
C ASP A 290 5.59 -33.10 -5.73
N MET A 291 4.77 -32.04 -5.60
CA MET A 291 3.87 -31.82 -4.48
C MET A 291 2.48 -31.39 -4.97
N ALA A 292 1.64 -32.36 -5.31
CA ALA A 292 0.25 -32.10 -5.71
C ALA A 292 -0.61 -31.78 -4.47
N THR A 293 -0.65 -30.50 -4.09
CA THR A 293 -1.42 -30.01 -2.94
C THR A 293 -2.93 -29.95 -3.24
N TYR A 294 -3.34 -29.86 -4.52
CA TYR A 294 -4.73 -29.67 -4.95
C TYR A 294 -5.44 -28.48 -4.29
N ARG A 295 -4.68 -27.46 -3.87
CA ARG A 295 -5.27 -26.22 -3.38
C ARG A 295 -5.93 -25.47 -4.53
N ALA A 296 -7.08 -24.87 -4.28
CA ALA A 296 -7.75 -24.08 -5.30
C ALA A 296 -7.07 -22.71 -5.40
N LEU A 297 -6.31 -22.50 -6.48
CA LEU A 297 -5.54 -21.28 -6.69
C LEU A 297 -6.44 -20.16 -7.22
N MET A 298 -6.49 -19.03 -6.52
CA MET A 298 -7.28 -17.86 -6.92
C MET A 298 -6.87 -17.31 -8.29
N ALA A 299 -5.61 -17.52 -8.66
CA ALA A 299 -5.05 -17.19 -9.97
C ALA A 299 -5.90 -17.74 -11.15
N TYR A 300 -6.54 -18.90 -10.95
CA TYR A 300 -7.40 -19.56 -11.95
C TYR A 300 -8.90 -19.39 -11.70
N MET A 301 -9.30 -18.66 -10.66
CA MET A 301 -10.71 -18.35 -10.36
C MET A 301 -11.22 -17.11 -11.12
N TYR A 302 -10.36 -16.47 -11.93
CA TYR A 302 -10.76 -15.33 -12.74
C TYR A 302 -11.78 -15.72 -13.81
N GLU A 303 -12.88 -14.97 -13.87
CA GLU A 303 -13.91 -15.13 -14.89
C GLU A 303 -14.08 -13.82 -15.67
N ALA A 304 -13.90 -13.86 -16.98
CA ALA A 304 -14.01 -12.68 -17.82
C ALA A 304 -15.44 -12.13 -17.85
N GLY A 305 -15.59 -10.85 -17.48
CA GLY A 305 -16.89 -10.16 -17.43
C GLY A 305 -17.70 -10.41 -16.16
N ALA A 306 -17.19 -11.21 -15.22
CA ALA A 306 -17.79 -11.37 -13.90
C ALA A 306 -17.56 -10.11 -13.03
N ASP A 307 -18.31 -10.02 -11.94
CA ASP A 307 -18.22 -8.89 -11.01
C ASP A 307 -16.81 -8.81 -10.38
N ILE A 308 -16.17 -7.65 -10.50
CA ILE A 308 -14.85 -7.37 -9.93
C ILE A 308 -14.85 -7.42 -8.39
N HIS A 309 -16.03 -7.27 -7.78
CA HIS A 309 -16.24 -7.32 -6.33
C HIS A 309 -16.55 -8.73 -5.81
N THR A 310 -16.48 -9.76 -6.66
CA THR A 310 -16.63 -11.16 -6.23
C THR A 310 -15.61 -11.46 -5.11
N GLU A 311 -16.09 -12.03 -4.01
CA GLU A 311 -15.27 -12.38 -2.85
C GLU A 311 -15.17 -13.90 -2.71
N VAL A 312 -13.96 -14.40 -2.42
CA VAL A 312 -13.74 -15.80 -2.03
C VAL A 312 -12.95 -15.87 -0.72
N PRO A 313 -13.28 -16.77 0.23
CA PRO A 313 -12.43 -16.97 1.39
C PRO A 313 -11.10 -17.59 0.95
N LEU A 314 -9.99 -17.22 1.59
CA LEU A 314 -8.67 -17.78 1.33
C LEU A 314 -8.03 -18.33 2.61
N ASP A 315 -7.21 -19.37 2.45
CA ASP A 315 -6.43 -19.97 3.54
C ASP A 315 -4.93 -19.62 3.44
N GLY A 316 -4.46 -19.29 2.24
CA GLY A 316 -3.15 -18.72 1.97
C GLY A 316 -3.28 -17.44 1.14
N VAL A 317 -2.39 -16.48 1.39
CA VAL A 317 -2.28 -15.24 0.61
C VAL A 317 -0.84 -14.99 0.18
N GLY A 318 -0.67 -14.34 -0.96
CA GLY A 318 0.60 -13.79 -1.42
C GLY A 318 0.89 -12.39 -0.89
N GLY A 319 2.06 -11.87 -1.24
CA GLY A 319 2.54 -10.54 -0.85
C GLY A 319 2.47 -9.48 -1.96
N THR A 320 2.03 -9.86 -3.16
CA THR A 320 2.03 -9.00 -4.36
C THR A 320 1.29 -7.69 -4.12
N ALA A 321 0.01 -7.77 -3.76
CA ALA A 321 -0.77 -6.66 -3.23
C ALA A 321 -1.72 -7.24 -2.16
N LEU A 322 -1.71 -6.70 -0.95
CA LEU A 322 -2.52 -7.23 0.15
C LEU A 322 -2.85 -6.09 1.13
N LEU A 323 -4.14 -5.76 1.25
CA LEU A 323 -4.64 -4.78 2.21
C LEU A 323 -5.01 -5.49 3.51
N VAL A 324 -4.48 -5.02 4.63
CA VAL A 324 -4.69 -5.59 5.97
C VAL A 324 -5.16 -4.50 6.92
N LYS A 325 -6.20 -4.77 7.71
CA LYS A 325 -6.57 -3.90 8.84
C LYS A 325 -5.43 -3.87 9.84
N ALA A 326 -5.00 -2.69 10.28
CA ALA A 326 -3.84 -2.57 11.18
C ALA A 326 -4.00 -3.34 12.50
N GLU A 327 -5.23 -3.54 12.97
CA GLU A 327 -5.55 -4.35 14.16
C GLU A 327 -5.08 -5.80 14.04
N VAL A 328 -5.12 -6.40 12.86
CA VAL A 328 -4.67 -7.78 12.61
C VAL A 328 -3.18 -7.93 12.97
N HIS A 329 -2.36 -6.94 12.59
CA HIS A 329 -0.95 -6.90 12.96
C HIS A 329 -0.74 -6.54 14.44
N ARG A 330 -1.58 -5.68 15.02
CA ARG A 330 -1.52 -5.33 16.45
C ARG A 330 -1.89 -6.50 17.37
N ASP A 331 -2.76 -7.40 16.91
CA ASP A 331 -3.09 -8.66 17.59
C ASP A 331 -1.96 -9.69 17.52
N GLY A 332 -0.91 -9.41 16.73
CA GLY A 332 0.30 -10.22 16.66
C GLY A 332 0.44 -11.04 15.38
N ALA A 333 -0.47 -10.93 14.41
CA ALA A 333 -0.30 -11.59 13.12
C ALA A 333 0.93 -11.00 12.39
N MET A 334 1.89 -11.86 12.04
CA MET A 334 3.13 -11.48 11.38
C MET A 334 3.55 -12.56 10.39
N PHE A 335 4.66 -12.35 9.67
CA PHE A 335 5.18 -13.30 8.69
C PHE A 335 6.12 -14.30 9.39
N PRO A 336 5.74 -15.55 9.66
CA PRO A 336 6.61 -16.49 10.34
C PRO A 336 7.83 -16.79 9.46
N ALA A 337 9.03 -16.54 10.01
CA ALA A 337 10.31 -16.88 9.37
C ALA A 337 10.74 -18.34 9.64
N PHE A 338 9.81 -19.14 10.16
CA PHE A 338 9.96 -20.52 10.55
C PHE A 338 8.69 -21.28 10.12
N PRO A 339 8.74 -22.62 10.01
CA PRO A 339 7.57 -23.43 9.70
C PRO A 339 6.45 -23.21 10.73
N PHE A 340 5.29 -22.77 10.26
CA PHE A 340 4.09 -22.53 11.06
C PHE A 340 2.91 -23.25 10.41
N TYR A 341 2.49 -24.38 10.98
CA TYR A 341 1.55 -25.32 10.34
C TYR A 341 2.00 -25.73 8.93
N HIS A 342 3.30 -26.00 8.76
CA HIS A 342 3.94 -26.31 7.48
C HIS A 342 3.86 -25.18 6.43
N LEU A 343 3.54 -23.95 6.85
CA LEU A 343 3.55 -22.77 6.02
C LEU A 343 4.65 -21.81 6.48
N ILE A 344 5.00 -20.84 5.66
CA ILE A 344 6.02 -19.83 5.96
C ILE A 344 5.62 -18.50 5.33
N GLU A 345 6.18 -17.39 5.82
CA GLU A 345 6.04 -16.07 5.20
C GLU A 345 4.56 -15.64 5.01
N THR A 346 4.08 -15.29 3.81
CA THR A 346 2.72 -14.74 3.63
C THR A 346 1.62 -15.79 3.86
N GLU A 347 1.86 -17.04 3.44
CA GLU A 347 0.93 -18.15 3.68
C GLU A 347 0.85 -18.48 5.18
N GLY A 348 2.00 -18.46 5.86
CA GLY A 348 2.04 -18.60 7.32
C GLY A 348 1.37 -17.43 8.05
N PHE A 349 1.46 -16.22 7.51
CA PHE A 349 0.74 -15.04 8.00
C PHE A 349 -0.78 -15.21 7.88
N ALA A 350 -1.30 -15.66 6.74
CA ALA A 350 -2.73 -15.95 6.57
C ALA A 350 -3.23 -16.97 7.60
N LYS A 351 -2.45 -18.04 7.81
CA LYS A 351 -2.75 -19.03 8.83
C LYS A 351 -2.74 -18.42 10.24
N MET A 352 -1.78 -17.54 10.54
CA MET A 352 -1.67 -16.89 11.85
C MET A 352 -2.85 -15.96 12.10
N ALA A 353 -3.23 -15.15 11.12
CA ALA A 353 -4.43 -14.32 11.16
C ALA A 353 -5.68 -15.17 11.43
N LYS A 354 -5.84 -16.31 10.73
CA LYS A 354 -6.95 -17.25 10.97
C LYS A 354 -6.96 -17.81 12.38
N ARG A 355 -5.79 -18.10 12.97
CA ARG A 355 -5.67 -18.56 14.37
C ARG A 355 -6.05 -17.47 15.39
N LEU A 356 -5.93 -16.20 15.02
CA LEU A 356 -6.37 -15.03 15.80
C LEU A 356 -7.85 -14.67 15.57
N GLY A 357 -8.56 -15.40 14.70
CA GLY A 357 -9.99 -15.15 14.39
C GLY A 357 -10.23 -14.29 13.15
N TRP A 358 -9.19 -13.96 12.38
CA TRP A 358 -9.28 -13.13 11.18
C TRP A 358 -9.28 -13.99 9.90
N GLN A 359 -10.28 -13.83 9.04
CA GLN A 359 -10.40 -14.60 7.80
C GLN A 359 -9.92 -13.78 6.59
N ALA A 360 -9.01 -14.34 5.78
CA ALA A 360 -8.58 -13.71 4.55
C ALA A 360 -9.63 -13.83 3.44
N THR A 361 -9.72 -12.79 2.61
CA THR A 361 -10.63 -12.72 1.46
C THR A 361 -9.86 -12.34 0.20
N GLY A 362 -10.10 -13.08 -0.88
CA GLY A 362 -9.57 -12.83 -2.20
C GLY A 362 -10.60 -12.23 -3.14
N LEU A 363 -10.14 -11.42 -4.09
CA LEU A 363 -10.94 -10.83 -5.17
C LEU A 363 -10.46 -11.39 -6.52
N PRO A 364 -10.99 -12.54 -6.99
CA PRO A 364 -10.49 -13.23 -8.19
C PRO A 364 -10.59 -12.41 -9.47
N ASN A 365 -11.55 -11.47 -9.54
CA ASN A 365 -11.84 -10.66 -10.72
C ASN A 365 -11.24 -9.25 -10.66
N TYR A 366 -10.68 -8.85 -9.51
CA TYR A 366 -9.98 -7.58 -9.37
C TYR A 366 -8.49 -7.77 -9.68
N LYS A 367 -8.00 -7.19 -10.77
CA LYS A 367 -6.63 -7.44 -11.25
C LYS A 367 -5.63 -6.37 -10.85
N VAL A 368 -4.44 -6.82 -10.50
CA VAL A 368 -3.20 -6.04 -10.42
C VAL A 368 -2.13 -6.70 -11.27
N TYR A 369 -1.14 -5.94 -11.74
CA TYR A 369 -0.15 -6.45 -12.68
C TYR A 369 1.29 -6.34 -12.18
N HIS A 370 1.95 -7.49 -12.19
CA HIS A 370 3.38 -7.63 -11.96
C HIS A 370 4.19 -7.27 -13.22
N TYR A 371 5.40 -6.78 -13.00
CA TYR A 371 6.39 -6.51 -14.05
C TYR A 371 6.71 -7.78 -14.85
N ASN A 372 6.85 -7.67 -16.17
CA ASN A 372 7.32 -8.80 -16.98
C ASN A 372 8.86 -8.82 -16.96
N GLU A 373 9.45 -9.78 -16.23
CA GLU A 373 10.92 -9.92 -16.10
C GLU A 373 11.61 -10.22 -17.43
#